data_AF-A0AAV2YW51-F1
#
_entry.id   AF-A0AAV2YW51-F1
#
_cell.length_a   1.000
_cell.length_b   1.000
_cell.length_c   1.000
_cell.angle_alpha   90.00
_cell.angle_beta   90.00
_cell.angle_gamma   90.00
#
_symmetry.space_group_name_H-M   'P 1'
#
loop_
_entity.id
_entity.type
_entity.pdbx_description
1 polymer ?
#
loop_
_entity_poly.entity_id
_entity_poly.type
_entity_poly.pdbx_seq_one_letter_code
_entity_poly.pdbx_strand_id
1 'polypeptide(L)'
;MALKNKEICEVLYTALGDKNYRCNLCSKVYARGNGYTNLLSHLRTSHAGFEGVTLDVTRSGNRIASVVDAKSIEIYRWVEWGILERMSFSFCESAIVRKNAKMAPISGDTLKEYVRTLCGWTREKVIQQLRTIWSRAGRSLI
;
A
#
# COMPACT_ATOMS: atom_id res chain seq x y z
N MET A 1 18.25 6.31 18.90
CA MET A 1 17.04 6.50 19.73
C MET A 1 16.24 5.21 19.61
N ALA A 2 16.05 4.46 20.70
CA ALA A 2 15.33 3.19 20.66
C ALA A 2 13.82 3.46 20.63
N LEU A 3 13.13 2.95 19.61
CA LEU A 3 11.69 3.10 19.47
C LEU A 3 10.97 2.23 20.51
N LYS A 4 9.91 2.76 21.12
CA LYS A 4 9.11 2.01 22.08
C LYS A 4 8.25 0.98 21.34
N ASN A 5 8.01 -0.17 21.99
CA ASN A 5 7.14 -1.25 21.50
C ASN A 5 5.77 -0.76 20.99
N LYS A 6 5.21 0.25 21.65
CA LYS A 6 3.94 0.90 21.25
C LYS A 6 4.06 1.63 19.91
N GLU A 7 5.11 2.42 19.73
CA GLU A 7 5.35 3.22 18.51
C GLU A 7 5.53 2.30 17.30
N ILE A 8 6.30 1.22 17.46
CA ILE A 8 6.48 0.19 16.43
C ILE A 8 5.14 -0.40 15.99
N CYS A 9 4.28 -0.76 16.95
CA CYS A 9 2.99 -1.35 16.64
C CYS A 9 2.01 -0.34 16.01
N GLU A 10 2.04 0.93 16.42
CA GLU A 10 1.21 1.99 15.82
C GLU A 10 1.60 2.32 14.37
N VAL A 11 2.86 2.10 14.02
CA VAL A 11 3.40 2.31 12.68
C VAL A 11 3.14 1.10 11.77
N LEU A 12 3.46 -0.11 12.24
CA LEU A 12 3.46 -1.31 11.42
C LEU A 12 2.14 -2.09 11.45
N TYR A 13 1.17 -1.68 12.26
CA TYR A 13 -0.15 -2.30 12.27
C TYR A 13 -1.28 -1.29 12.08
N THR A 14 -2.36 -1.77 11.47
CA THR A 14 -3.64 -1.07 11.38
C THR A 14 -4.64 -1.73 12.32
N ALA A 15 -5.25 -0.95 13.22
CA ALA A 15 -6.30 -1.46 14.12
C ALA A 15 -7.60 -1.70 13.33
N LEU A 16 -8.19 -2.88 13.48
CA LEU A 16 -9.43 -3.29 12.80
C LEU A 16 -10.68 -3.27 13.71
N GLY A 17 -10.52 -2.99 15.00
CA GLY A 17 -11.57 -3.17 16.02
C GLY A 17 -11.39 -4.46 16.82
N ASP A 18 -12.06 -4.59 17.98
CA ASP A 18 -12.05 -5.79 18.84
C ASP A 18 -10.66 -6.35 19.18
N LYS A 19 -9.70 -5.45 19.44
CA LYS A 19 -8.28 -5.77 19.68
C LYS A 19 -7.60 -6.50 18.51
N ASN A 20 -8.18 -6.51 17.31
CA ASN A 20 -7.54 -7.08 16.12
C ASN A 20 -6.66 -6.04 15.41
N TYR A 21 -5.48 -6.48 15.00
CA TYR A 21 -4.46 -5.68 14.33
C TYR A 21 -4.02 -6.36 13.05
N ARG A 22 -4.07 -5.64 11.93
CA ARG A 22 -3.54 -6.09 10.65
C ARG A 22 -2.09 -5.63 10.51
N CYS A 23 -1.16 -6.55 10.25
CA CYS A 23 0.21 -6.20 9.91
C CYS A 23 0.25 -5.51 8.55
N ASN A 24 0.89 -4.34 8.45
CA ASN A 24 0.96 -3.59 7.21
C ASN A 24 1.95 -4.22 6.21
N LEU A 25 2.92 -5.02 6.67
CA LEU A 25 3.94 -5.66 5.83
C LEU A 25 3.46 -6.96 5.15
N CYS A 26 2.59 -7.74 5.81
CA CYS A 26 2.10 -9.01 5.27
C CYS A 26 0.57 -9.16 5.23
N SER A 27 -0.17 -8.13 5.64
CA SER A 27 -1.64 -8.11 5.70
C SER A 27 -2.30 -9.17 6.61
N LYS A 28 -1.52 -9.95 7.38
CA LYS A 28 -2.06 -10.92 8.36
C LYS A 28 -2.68 -10.20 9.56
N VAL A 29 -3.76 -10.78 10.10
CA VAL A 29 -4.51 -10.22 11.25
C VAL A 29 -4.18 -11.00 12.51
N TYR A 30 -3.94 -10.28 13.61
CA TYR A 30 -3.63 -10.84 14.92
C TYR A 30 -4.48 -10.17 16.00
N ALA A 31 -5.02 -10.98 16.91
CA ALA A 31 -5.68 -10.48 18.11
C ALA A 31 -4.63 -10.06 19.14
N ARG A 32 -4.64 -8.79 19.58
CA ARG A 32 -3.74 -8.28 20.63
C ARG A 32 -4.20 -8.79 21.99
N GLY A 33 -3.27 -9.37 22.74
CA GLY A 33 -3.48 -9.70 24.16
C GLY A 33 -3.47 -8.45 25.06
N ASN A 34 -3.10 -8.63 26.33
CA ASN A 34 -2.96 -7.52 27.28
C ASN A 34 -1.74 -6.60 27.01
N GLY A 35 -1.01 -6.81 25.91
CA GLY A 35 0.16 -6.03 25.51
C GLY A 35 0.55 -6.25 24.05
N TYR A 36 1.74 -5.77 23.66
CA TYR A 36 2.25 -5.81 22.28
C TYR A 36 3.14 -7.02 21.97
N THR A 37 3.34 -7.91 22.94
CA THR A 37 4.34 -8.99 22.86
C THR A 37 4.09 -9.92 21.68
N ASN A 38 2.83 -10.26 21.40
CA ASN A 38 2.49 -11.15 20.29
C ASN A 38 2.67 -10.48 18.92
N LEU A 39 2.32 -9.19 18.80
CA LEU A 39 2.56 -8.41 17.59
C LEU A 39 4.06 -8.24 17.31
N LEU A 40 4.86 -8.00 18.35
CA LEU A 40 6.31 -7.90 18.22
C LEU A 40 6.97 -9.25 17.93
N SER A 41 6.46 -10.33 18.52
CA SER A 41 6.93 -11.68 18.21
C SER A 41 6.75 -11.97 16.73
N HIS A 42 5.57 -11.67 16.16
CA HIS A 42 5.35 -11.81 14.73
C HIS A 42 6.36 -11.00 13.91
N LEU A 43 6.55 -9.72 14.21
CA LEU A 43 7.51 -8.87 13.49
C LEU A 43 8.92 -9.45 13.52
N ARG A 44 9.41 -9.87 14.69
CA ARG A 44 10.75 -10.47 14.83
C ARG A 44 10.90 -11.77 14.03
N THR A 45 9.86 -12.59 13.98
CA THR A 45 9.94 -13.89 13.28
C THR A 45 9.73 -13.78 11.77
N SER A 46 8.92 -12.83 11.30
CA SER A 46 8.45 -12.79 9.91
C SER A 46 9.00 -11.62 9.11
N HIS A 47 9.53 -10.59 9.77
CA HIS A 47 9.93 -9.33 9.14
C HIS A 47 11.30 -8.88 9.65
N ALA A 48 12.37 -9.44 9.07
CA ALA A 48 13.72 -8.94 9.32
C ALA A 48 13.82 -7.45 8.96
N GLY A 49 14.44 -6.65 9.83
CA GLY A 49 14.63 -5.21 9.58
C GLY A 49 13.40 -4.33 9.80
N PHE A 50 12.34 -4.82 10.46
CA PHE A 50 11.13 -4.02 10.76
C PHE A 50 11.43 -2.71 11.53
N GLU A 51 12.50 -2.68 12.32
CA GLU A 51 12.94 -1.48 13.05
C GLU A 51 13.37 -0.36 12.10
N GLY A 52 14.07 -0.69 11.01
CA GLY A 52 14.46 0.26 9.97
C GLY A 52 13.25 0.87 9.28
N VAL A 53 12.30 0.02 8.88
CA VAL A 53 11.01 0.46 8.31
C VAL A 53 10.29 1.41 9.27
N THR A 54 10.25 1.07 10.56
CA THR A 54 9.58 1.91 11.56
C THR A 54 10.25 3.27 11.71
N LEU A 55 11.58 3.31 11.71
CA LEU A 55 12.35 4.56 11.75
C LEU A 55 12.09 5.42 10.51
N ASP A 56 12.06 4.80 9.33
CA ASP A 56 11.82 5.51 8.07
C ASP A 56 10.41 6.10 8.00
N VAL A 57 9.38 5.39 8.49
CA VAL A 57 8.04 5.98 8.68
C VAL A 57 8.09 7.17 9.61
N THR A 58 8.74 7.00 10.76
CA THR A 58 8.73 7.99 11.83
C THR A 58 9.41 9.28 11.36
N ARG A 59 10.45 9.16 10.53
CA ARG A 59 11.16 10.29 9.92
C ARG A 59 10.42 10.93 8.75
N SER A 60 9.87 10.13 7.85
CA SER A 60 9.25 10.63 6.61
C SER A 60 7.78 11.06 6.78
N GLY A 61 7.10 10.58 7.82
CA GLY A 61 5.65 10.70 7.97
C GLY A 61 4.83 9.88 6.97
N ASN A 62 5.48 9.28 5.95
CA ASN A 62 4.82 8.52 4.89
C ASN A 62 4.88 7.03 5.20
N ARG A 63 3.81 6.53 5.83
CA ARG A 63 3.66 5.11 6.17
C ARG A 63 3.74 4.19 4.95
N ILE A 64 3.17 4.61 3.82
CA ILE A 64 3.04 3.77 2.62
C ILE A 64 4.41 3.53 2.00
N ALA A 65 5.22 4.58 1.85
CA ALA A 65 6.52 4.50 1.18
C ALA A 65 7.56 3.61 1.89
N SER A 66 7.39 3.35 3.18
CA SER A 66 8.31 2.51 3.96
C SER A 66 7.94 1.03 3.98
N VAL A 67 6.64 0.72 3.83
CA VAL A 67 6.06 -0.61 3.99
C VAL A 67 6.00 -1.32 2.63
N VAL A 68 5.90 -0.53 1.56
CA VAL A 68 5.85 -1.00 0.19
C VAL A 68 7.26 -1.07 -0.38
N ASP A 69 7.56 -2.12 -1.15
CA ASP A 69 8.87 -2.25 -1.79
C ASP A 69 9.11 -1.12 -2.82
N ALA A 70 10.39 -0.81 -3.05
CA ALA A 70 10.77 0.29 -3.94
C ALA A 70 10.21 0.12 -5.36
N LYS A 71 10.11 -1.11 -5.88
CA LYS A 71 9.63 -1.34 -7.24
C LYS A 71 8.15 -1.00 -7.36
N SER A 72 7.34 -1.35 -6.37
CA SER A 72 5.92 -1.01 -6.31
C SER A 72 5.70 0.51 -6.21
N ILE A 73 6.54 1.25 -5.48
CA ILE A 73 6.49 2.72 -5.42
C ILE A 73 6.79 3.33 -6.80
N GLU A 74 7.81 2.84 -7.48
CA GLU A 74 8.19 3.31 -8.81
C GLU A 74 7.08 3.06 -9.85
N ILE A 75 6.45 1.88 -9.80
CA ILE A 75 5.28 1.57 -10.65
C ILE A 75 4.13 2.51 -10.34
N TYR A 76 3.82 2.74 -9.05
CA TYR A 76 2.76 3.65 -8.65
C TYR A 76 2.99 5.06 -9.22
N ARG A 77 4.21 5.59 -9.14
CA ARG A 77 4.55 6.91 -9.69
C ARG A 77 4.34 6.97 -11.20
N TRP A 78 4.73 5.93 -11.94
CA TRP A 78 4.46 5.86 -13.38
C TRP A 78 2.96 5.84 -13.70
N VAL A 79 2.18 5.09 -12.91
CA VAL A 79 0.71 5.03 -13.07
C VAL A 79 0.07 6.38 -12.74
N GLU A 80 0.50 7.01 -11.64
CA GLU A 80 0.05 8.34 -11.22
C GLU A 80 0.31 9.35 -12.33
N TRP A 81 1.51 9.39 -12.88
CA TRP A 81 1.85 10.33 -13.96
C TRP A 81 1.09 10.02 -15.24
N GLY A 82 1.00 8.75 -15.64
CA GLY A 82 0.28 8.32 -16.84
C GLY A 82 -1.21 8.68 -16.79
N ILE A 83 -1.88 8.45 -15.65
CA ILE A 83 -3.31 8.68 -15.49
C ILE A 83 -3.62 10.16 -15.25
N LEU A 84 -2.94 10.80 -14.29
CA LEU A 84 -3.30 12.16 -13.86
C LEU A 84 -2.93 13.21 -14.92
N GLU A 85 -1.78 13.04 -15.60
CA GLU A 85 -1.37 13.94 -16.69
C GLU A 85 -1.87 13.48 -18.07
N ARG A 86 -2.66 12.40 -18.13
CA ARG A 86 -3.25 11.86 -19.37
C ARG A 86 -2.21 11.54 -20.46
N MET A 87 -1.05 11.06 -20.06
CA MET A 87 0.05 10.74 -20.97
C MET A 87 -0.18 9.41 -21.68
N SER A 88 0.33 9.27 -22.91
CA SER A 88 0.32 7.99 -23.61
C SER A 88 1.21 6.97 -22.91
N PHE A 89 0.91 5.67 -23.05
CA PHE A 89 1.78 4.63 -22.47
C PHE A 89 3.20 4.64 -23.05
N SER A 90 3.38 5.09 -24.29
CA SER A 90 4.71 5.27 -24.91
C SER A 90 5.54 6.39 -24.28
N PHE A 91 4.93 7.28 -23.48
CA PHE A 91 5.62 8.38 -22.82
C PHE A 91 6.77 7.90 -21.92
N CYS A 92 6.57 6.81 -21.18
CA CYS A 92 7.61 6.25 -20.30
C CYS A 92 8.83 5.70 -21.05
N GLU A 93 8.71 5.50 -22.37
CA GLU A 93 9.78 5.01 -23.24
C GLU A 93 10.52 6.14 -23.97
N SER A 94 9.98 7.36 -23.91
CA SER A 94 10.58 8.52 -24.55
C SER A 94 11.99 8.81 -24.02
N ALA A 95 12.95 9.02 -24.92
CA ALA A 95 14.34 9.24 -24.56
C ALA A 95 14.52 10.46 -23.64
N ILE A 96 13.77 11.55 -23.87
CA ILE A 96 13.83 12.75 -23.01
C ILE A 96 13.24 12.47 -21.63
N VAL A 97 12.19 11.64 -21.55
CA VAL A 97 11.59 11.26 -20.28
C VAL A 97 12.54 10.37 -19.51
N ARG A 98 13.12 9.34 -20.14
CA ARG A 98 14.12 8.47 -19.50
C ARG A 98 15.35 9.21 -19.03
N LYS A 99 15.78 10.24 -19.75
CA LYS A 99 16.92 11.09 -19.36
C LYS A 99 16.62 11.92 -18.11
N ASN A 100 15.39 12.42 -17.97
CA ASN A 100 15.05 13.41 -16.93
C ASN A 100 14.27 12.81 -15.74
N ALA A 101 13.59 11.69 -15.92
CA ALA A 101 12.84 11.03 -14.87
C ALA A 101 13.79 10.37 -13.88
N LYS A 102 13.56 10.60 -12.58
CA LYS A 102 14.25 9.89 -11.50
C LYS A 102 13.78 8.44 -11.32
N MET A 103 12.71 8.07 -12.02
CA MET A 103 12.05 6.79 -11.84
C MET A 103 12.71 5.67 -12.63
N ALA A 104 12.67 4.46 -12.09
CA ALA A 104 13.20 3.29 -12.78
C ALA A 104 12.46 3.07 -14.12
N PRO A 105 13.16 2.78 -15.23
CA PRO A 105 12.53 2.62 -16.52
C PRO A 105 11.50 1.47 -16.53
N ILE A 106 10.40 1.68 -17.25
CA ILE A 106 9.33 0.71 -17.47
C ILE A 106 8.99 0.71 -18.97
N SER A 107 8.46 -0.40 -19.48
CA SER A 107 7.90 -0.42 -20.84
C SER A 107 6.45 0.06 -20.83
N GLY A 108 6.00 0.62 -21.96
CA GLY A 108 4.63 1.07 -22.14
C GLY A 108 3.63 -0.07 -21.96
N ASP A 109 3.97 -1.28 -22.44
CA ASP A 109 3.15 -2.48 -22.26
C ASP A 109 3.02 -2.88 -20.79
N THR A 110 4.11 -2.81 -20.03
CA THR A 110 4.09 -3.13 -18.60
C THR A 110 3.24 -2.11 -17.84
N LEU A 111 3.42 -0.82 -18.13
CA LEU A 111 2.61 0.24 -17.53
C LEU A 111 1.12 0.07 -17.85
N LYS A 112 0.80 -0.27 -19.11
CA LYS A 112 -0.57 -0.56 -19.55
C LYS A 112 -1.19 -1.74 -18.78
N GLU A 113 -0.43 -2.79 -18.51
CA GLU A 113 -0.91 -3.93 -17.73
C GLU A 113 -1.21 -3.57 -16.27
N TYR A 114 -0.35 -2.77 -15.64
CA TYR A 114 -0.60 -2.27 -14.29
C TYR A 114 -1.84 -1.38 -14.22
N VAL A 115 -2.01 -0.46 -15.18
CA VAL A 115 -3.20 0.39 -15.26
C VAL A 115 -4.46 -0.45 -15.47
N ARG A 116 -4.42 -1.44 -16.38
CA ARG A 116 -5.55 -2.36 -16.61
C ARG A 116 -5.94 -3.10 -15.31
N THR A 117 -4.96 -3.65 -14.62
CA THR A 117 -5.16 -4.37 -13.35
C THR A 117 -5.77 -3.44 -12.29
N LEU A 118 -5.24 -2.23 -12.16
CA LEU A 118 -5.74 -1.23 -11.21
C LEU A 118 -7.19 -0.81 -11.51
N CYS A 119 -7.54 -0.61 -12.79
CA CYS A 119 -8.91 -0.33 -13.19
C CYS A 119 -9.86 -1.49 -12.83
N GLY A 120 -9.44 -2.74 -13.04
CA GLY A 120 -10.21 -3.92 -12.65
C GLY A 120 -10.47 -3.97 -11.14
N TRP A 121 -9.43 -3.78 -10.34
CA TRP A 121 -9.52 -3.73 -8.88
C TRP A 121 -10.41 -2.60 -8.38
N THR A 122 -10.26 -1.41 -8.96
CA THR A 122 -11.05 -0.22 -8.61
C THR A 122 -12.53 -0.46 -8.92
N ARG A 123 -12.85 -1.02 -10.08
CA ARG A 123 -14.22 -1.37 -10.46
C ARG A 123 -14.85 -2.33 -9.45
N GLU A 124 -14.16 -3.41 -9.09
CA GLU A 124 -14.65 -4.39 -8.13
C GLU A 124 -14.87 -3.74 -6.75
N LYS A 125 -13.95 -2.88 -6.30
CA LYS A 125 -14.09 -2.16 -5.03
C LYS A 125 -15.29 -1.22 -5.02
N VAL A 126 -15.51 -0.48 -6.10
CA VAL A 126 -16.68 0.39 -6.25
C VAL A 126 -17.97 -0.43 -6.22
N ILE A 127 -18.02 -1.56 -6.92
CA ILE A 127 -19.17 -2.47 -6.90
C ILE A 127 -19.45 -2.97 -5.47
N GLN A 128 -18.43 -3.40 -4.74
CA GLN A 128 -18.57 -3.85 -3.34
C GLN A 128 -19.12 -2.75 -2.43
N GLN A 129 -18.62 -1.52 -2.59
CA GLN A 129 -19.11 -0.37 -1.82
C GLN A 129 -20.56 -0.05 -2.16
N LEU A 130 -20.93 -0.02 -3.44
CA LEU A 130 -22.30 0.22 -3.88
C LEU A 130 -23.26 -0.84 -3.35
N ARG A 131 -22.90 -2.13 -3.42
CA ARG A 131 -23.69 -3.23 -2.83
C ARG A 131 -23.93 -3.02 -1.33
N THR A 132 -22.89 -2.61 -0.61
CA THR A 132 -22.98 -2.33 0.84
C THR A 132 -23.89 -1.15 1.14
N ILE A 133 -23.83 -0.09 0.32
CA ILE A 133 -24.71 1.08 0.49
C ILE A 133 -26.16 0.69 0.20
N TRP A 134 -26.41 -0.09 -0.86
CA TRP A 134 -27.76 -0.48 -1.26
C TRP A 134 -28.42 -1.47 -0.29
N SER A 135 -27.66 -2.43 0.24
CA SER A 135 -28.16 -3.34 1.28
C SER A 135 -28.56 -2.58 2.55
N ARG A 136 -27.79 -1.57 2.95
CA ARG A 136 -28.11 -0.68 4.09
C ARG A 136 -29.29 0.24 3.82
N ALA A 137 -29.53 0.59 2.56
CA ALA A 137 -30.66 1.42 2.14
C ALA A 137 -31.96 0.64 1.91
N GLY A 138 -31.97 -0.68 2.14
CA GLY A 138 -33.17 -1.53 1.99
C GLY A 138 -33.69 -1.65 0.56
N ARG A 139 -32.88 -1.35 -0.46
CA ARG A 139 -33.28 -1.46 -1.87
C ARG A 139 -32.68 -2.73 -2.46
N SER A 140 -33.54 -3.69 -2.81
CA SER A 140 -33.14 -4.86 -3.59
C SER A 140 -32.74 -4.42 -4.99
N LEU A 141 -31.60 -4.92 -5.48
CA LEU A 141 -31.26 -4.88 -6.91
C LEU A 141 -32.31 -5.69 -7.68
N ILE A 142 -32.92 -5.06 -8.68
CA ILE A 142 -33.67 -5.73 -9.76
C ILE A 142 -32.66 -6.39 -10.69
#